data_AF-A0A453GXD0-F1
#
_entry.id   AF-A0A453GXD0-F1
#
_cell.length_a   1.000
_cell.length_b   1.000
_cell.length_c   1.000
_cell.angle_alpha   90.00
_cell.angle_beta   90.00
_cell.angle_gamma   90.00
#
_symmetry.space_group_name_H-M   'P 1'
#
loop_
_entity.id
_entity.type
_entity.pdbx_description
1 polymer ?
#
loop_
_entity_poly.entity_id
_entity_poly.type
_entity_poly.pdbx_seq_one_letter_code
_entity_poly.pdbx_strand_id
1 'polypeptide(L)'
;HLQRGSGDGSSSWHIHLQGGGWCGTVNDCSNRRMSDLGSSKFMKPIQFTGAGILSSDHLQNPDFYNWNKAYVRYCDGASFSGDAEGQAEDGTILHFRGLRIYQAVIDELMEKGLANATQAILTGCSAGGLATFVHCDDFSARFSHKVSVKCLVDAGFILDVKDISGQRSFRSLYGGVVHLQVSHWTCLKL
;
A
#
# COMPACT_ATOMS: atom_id res chain seq x y z
N HIS A 1 3.42 10.30 4.36
CA HIS A 1 2.95 11.49 5.11
C HIS A 1 2.48 11.07 6.49
N LEU A 2 2.70 11.88 7.52
CA LEU A 2 2.36 11.55 8.90
C LEU A 2 1.64 12.73 9.56
N GLN A 3 0.50 12.45 10.20
CA GLN A 3 -0.22 13.37 11.07
C GLN A 3 -0.30 12.74 12.47
N ARG A 4 0.08 13.49 13.50
CA ARG A 4 0.06 12.98 14.88
C ARG A 4 -1.36 13.05 15.46
N GLY A 5 -1.67 12.03 16.25
CA GLY A 5 -2.91 11.98 17.02
C GLY A 5 -2.88 12.89 18.24
N SER A 6 -4.02 12.96 18.95
CA SER A 6 -4.20 13.78 20.15
C SER A 6 -5.11 13.08 21.16
N GLY A 7 -5.04 13.50 22.42
CA GLY A 7 -5.86 12.93 23.50
C GLY A 7 -5.67 11.43 23.67
N ASP A 8 -6.78 10.72 23.86
CA ASP A 8 -6.84 9.25 23.96
C ASP A 8 -6.44 8.53 22.65
N GLY A 9 -6.61 9.17 21.50
CA GLY A 9 -6.16 8.66 20.20
C GLY A 9 -4.64 8.69 19.98
N SER A 10 -3.87 9.34 20.85
CA SER A 10 -2.41 9.49 20.70
C SER A 10 -1.61 8.17 20.74
N SER A 11 -2.19 7.10 21.29
CA SER A 11 -1.61 5.75 21.29
C SER A 11 -2.20 4.83 20.21
N SER A 12 -3.12 5.34 19.39
CA SER A 12 -3.78 4.59 18.32
C SER A 12 -3.26 5.02 16.95
N TRP A 13 -3.20 4.08 16.01
CA TRP A 13 -2.54 4.29 14.71
C TRP A 13 -3.38 3.81 13.54
N HIS A 14 -3.43 4.63 12.49
CA HIS A 14 -4.07 4.32 11.22
C HIS A 14 -3.05 4.51 10.08
N ILE A 15 -2.65 3.41 9.46
CA ILE A 15 -1.74 3.40 8.32
C ILE A 15 -2.58 3.12 7.07
N HIS A 16 -2.52 3.99 6.07
CA HIS A 16 -3.23 3.85 4.80
C HIS A 16 -2.26 3.68 3.63
N LEU A 17 -2.41 2.59 2.88
CA LEU A 17 -1.67 2.29 1.66
C LEU A 17 -2.43 2.86 0.46
N GLN A 18 -1.81 3.81 -0.24
CA GLN A 18 -2.35 4.38 -1.47
C GLN A 18 -2.55 3.29 -2.55
N GLY A 19 -3.62 3.40 -3.33
CA GLY A 19 -3.81 2.64 -4.56
C GLY A 19 -3.43 3.41 -5.81
N GLY A 20 -3.50 2.73 -6.95
CA GLY A 20 -3.26 3.36 -8.24
C GLY A 20 -2.95 2.35 -9.32
N GLY A 21 -3.74 1.27 -9.43
CA GLY A 21 -3.56 0.23 -10.43
C GLY A 21 -2.18 -0.45 -10.43
N TRP A 22 -1.89 -1.18 -11.49
CA TRP A 22 -0.67 -1.99 -11.64
C TRP A 22 -0.03 -1.77 -13.01
N CYS A 23 1.21 -2.24 -13.17
CA CYS A 23 1.83 -2.36 -14.49
C CYS A 23 2.38 -3.78 -14.67
N GLY A 24 1.88 -4.48 -15.70
CA GLY A 24 2.21 -5.89 -15.94
C GLY A 24 3.26 -6.12 -17.02
N THR A 25 3.67 -5.08 -17.73
CA THR A 25 4.66 -5.15 -18.82
C THR A 25 5.70 -4.06 -18.66
N VAL A 26 6.89 -4.28 -19.24
CA VAL A 26 7.97 -3.27 -19.28
C VAL A 26 7.48 -1.96 -19.88
N ASN A 27 6.69 -2.01 -20.96
CA ASN A 27 6.14 -0.83 -21.61
C ASN A 27 5.19 -0.06 -20.67
N ASP A 28 4.23 -0.75 -20.03
CA ASP A 28 3.28 -0.11 -19.13
C ASP A 28 3.97 0.50 -17.90
N CYS A 29 4.96 -0.20 -17.35
CA CYS A 29 5.74 0.30 -16.23
C CYS A 29 6.62 1.49 -16.64
N SER A 30 7.20 1.46 -17.84
CA SER A 30 8.00 2.57 -18.39
C SER A 30 7.14 3.81 -18.56
N ASN A 31 5.92 3.68 -19.08
CA ASN A 31 4.98 4.79 -19.25
C ASN A 31 4.60 5.45 -17.91
N ARG A 32 4.60 4.68 -16.81
CA ARG A 32 4.30 5.19 -15.47
C ARG A 32 5.46 5.89 -14.78
N ARG A 33 6.71 5.64 -15.18
CA ARG A 33 7.90 6.13 -14.47
C ARG A 33 7.95 7.65 -14.31
N MET A 34 7.34 8.38 -15.25
CA MET A 34 7.28 9.86 -15.26
C MET A 34 5.97 10.40 -14.67
N SER A 35 5.36 9.66 -13.74
CA SER A 35 4.12 10.03 -13.04
C SER A 35 4.28 9.89 -11.52
N ASP A 36 3.29 10.38 -10.76
CA ASP A 36 3.27 10.23 -9.30
C ASP A 36 3.04 8.78 -8.84
N LEU A 37 2.67 7.89 -9.75
CA LEU A 37 2.54 6.43 -9.55
C LEU A 37 3.79 5.64 -9.96
N GLY A 38 4.85 6.30 -10.43
CA GLY A 38 6.13 5.67 -10.77
C GLY A 38 7.36 6.40 -10.23
N SER A 39 7.20 7.59 -9.66
CA SER A 39 8.30 8.33 -9.05
C SER A 39 7.82 9.35 -8.03
N SER A 40 8.50 9.38 -6.88
CA SER A 40 8.25 10.35 -5.80
C SER A 40 8.52 11.80 -6.22
N LYS A 41 9.31 12.03 -7.29
CA LYS A 41 9.57 13.37 -7.84
C LYS A 41 8.31 14.09 -8.31
N PHE A 42 7.27 13.33 -8.67
CA PHE A 42 6.01 13.88 -9.18
C PHE A 42 4.89 13.87 -8.13
N MET A 43 5.16 13.35 -6.92
CA MET A 43 4.16 13.30 -5.86
C MET A 43 3.91 14.66 -5.25
N LYS A 44 2.63 15.04 -5.15
CA LYS A 44 2.20 16.22 -4.41
C LYS A 44 1.93 15.88 -2.94
N PRO A 45 2.09 16.85 -2.02
CA PRO A 45 1.69 16.68 -0.62
C PRO A 45 0.22 16.24 -0.50
N ILE A 46 -0.03 15.27 0.38
CA ILE A 46 -1.39 14.87 0.76
C ILE A 46 -1.93 15.82 1.82
N GLN A 47 -3.19 16.20 1.68
CA GLN A 47 -3.97 16.86 2.73
C GLN A 47 -4.85 15.80 3.41
N PHE A 48 -4.77 15.69 4.73
CA PHE A 48 -5.63 14.79 5.51
C PHE A 48 -7.03 15.39 5.72
N THR A 49 -7.15 16.71 5.69
CA THR A 49 -8.44 17.41 5.84
C THR A 49 -9.41 17.02 4.73
N GLY A 50 -10.62 16.59 5.11
CA GLY A 50 -11.66 16.18 4.15
C GLY A 50 -11.41 14.81 3.51
N ALA A 51 -10.40 14.06 3.95
CA ALA A 51 -10.05 12.74 3.39
C ALA A 51 -10.84 11.58 4.03
N GLY A 52 -12.12 11.79 4.36
CA GLY A 52 -13.01 10.77 4.95
C GLY A 52 -12.42 10.16 6.22
N ILE A 53 -12.18 8.85 6.21
CA ILE A 53 -11.61 8.07 7.34
C ILE A 53 -10.21 8.54 7.79
N LEU A 54 -9.53 9.39 7.00
CA LEU A 54 -8.26 10.00 7.37
C LEU A 54 -8.40 11.44 7.88
N SER A 55 -9.60 12.02 7.82
CA SER A 55 -9.88 13.38 8.31
C SER A 55 -9.69 13.49 9.81
N SER A 56 -9.27 14.65 10.30
CA SER A 56 -9.26 14.99 11.74
C SER A 56 -10.54 15.68 12.20
N ASP A 57 -11.49 15.85 11.29
CA ASP A 57 -12.82 16.34 11.61
C ASP A 57 -13.66 15.18 12.17
N HIS A 58 -14.03 15.28 13.45
CA HIS A 58 -14.88 14.31 14.15
C HIS A 58 -16.20 14.08 13.39
N LEU A 59 -16.81 15.12 12.81
CA LEU A 59 -18.08 14.96 12.10
C LEU A 59 -17.97 14.09 10.83
N GLN A 60 -16.76 13.99 10.27
CA GLN A 60 -16.48 13.13 9.11
C GLN A 60 -15.87 11.78 9.49
N ASN A 61 -15.13 11.74 10.60
CA ASN A 61 -14.35 10.59 11.03
C ASN A 61 -14.52 10.35 12.54
N PRO A 62 -15.70 9.95 13.00
CA PRO A 62 -15.97 9.84 14.43
C PRO A 62 -15.08 8.82 15.13
N ASP A 63 -14.65 7.78 14.41
CA ASP A 63 -13.91 6.67 14.99
C ASP A 63 -12.40 6.93 15.10
N PHE A 64 -11.80 7.64 14.12
CA PHE A 64 -10.34 7.76 14.00
C PHE A 64 -9.82 9.20 13.94
N TYR A 65 -10.66 10.22 14.15
CA TYR A 65 -10.27 11.63 13.91
C TYR A 65 -9.00 12.06 14.66
N ASN A 66 -8.79 11.57 15.88
CA ASN A 66 -7.66 11.93 16.75
C ASN A 66 -6.54 10.87 16.82
N TRP A 67 -6.55 9.87 15.94
CA TRP A 67 -5.48 8.86 15.87
C TRP A 67 -4.23 9.41 15.17
N ASN A 68 -3.08 8.76 15.37
CA ASN A 68 -1.93 8.97 14.48
C ASN A 68 -2.24 8.40 13.10
N LYS A 69 -1.99 9.16 12.04
CA LYS A 69 -2.33 8.76 10.66
C LYS A 69 -1.11 8.82 9.77
N ALA A 70 -0.79 7.70 9.14
CA ALA A 70 0.25 7.60 8.12
C ALA A 70 -0.38 7.31 6.76
N TYR A 71 -0.10 8.15 5.76
CA TYR A 71 -0.46 7.91 4.37
C TYR A 71 0.80 7.49 3.60
N VAL A 72 0.85 6.23 3.20
CA VAL A 72 1.98 5.63 2.47
C VAL A 72 1.72 5.79 0.97
N ARG A 73 2.62 6.52 0.29
CA ARG A 73 2.48 6.81 -1.13
C ARG A 73 2.84 5.59 -1.98
N TYR A 74 2.10 5.38 -3.05
CA TYR A 74 2.25 4.24 -3.96
C TYR A 74 2.98 4.66 -5.23
N CYS A 75 4.08 3.96 -5.55
CA CYS A 75 4.82 4.18 -6.79
C CYS A 75 5.58 2.95 -7.31
N ASP A 76 5.26 1.76 -6.83
CA ASP A 76 5.95 0.53 -7.23
C ASP A 76 5.23 -0.20 -8.37
N GLY A 77 3.91 -0.06 -8.50
CA GLY A 77 3.15 -0.71 -9.57
C GLY A 77 2.80 -2.18 -9.32
N ALA A 78 3.06 -2.71 -8.11
CA ALA A 78 2.83 -4.10 -7.73
C ALA A 78 2.26 -4.26 -6.31
N SER A 79 1.36 -3.35 -5.87
CA SER A 79 0.73 -3.44 -4.54
C SER A 79 1.75 -3.65 -3.41
N PHE A 80 2.86 -2.91 -3.42
CA PHE A 80 3.92 -3.03 -2.43
C PHE A 80 4.51 -4.44 -2.30
N SER A 81 4.48 -5.25 -3.35
CA SER A 81 4.88 -6.68 -3.27
C SER A 81 6.11 -7.03 -4.11
N GLY A 82 6.50 -6.17 -5.05
CA GLY A 82 7.64 -6.43 -5.92
C GLY A 82 9.01 -6.20 -5.26
N ASP A 83 9.99 -7.03 -5.61
CA ASP A 83 11.42 -6.79 -5.39
C ASP A 83 12.27 -7.34 -6.54
N ALA A 84 12.31 -6.60 -7.63
CA ALA A 84 13.01 -7.00 -8.85
C ALA A 84 13.58 -5.80 -9.59
N GLU A 85 14.30 -6.06 -10.68
CA GLU A 85 14.72 -5.04 -11.64
C GLU A 85 14.29 -5.46 -13.04
N GLY A 86 13.95 -4.46 -13.84
CA GLY A 86 13.73 -4.61 -15.27
C GLY A 86 14.49 -3.53 -16.03
N GLN A 87 14.40 -3.59 -17.36
CA GLN A 87 15.01 -2.59 -18.22
C GLN A 87 13.99 -2.14 -19.26
N ALA A 88 13.83 -0.82 -19.40
CA ALA A 88 13.02 -0.20 -20.44
C ALA A 88 13.71 -0.30 -21.80
N GLU A 89 12.95 -0.07 -22.89
CA GLU A 89 13.49 -0.11 -24.26
C GLU A 89 14.60 0.91 -24.50
N ASP A 90 14.55 2.06 -23.82
CA ASP A 90 15.58 3.10 -23.87
C ASP A 90 16.82 2.80 -22.99
N GLY A 91 16.90 1.59 -22.43
CA GLY A 91 17.99 1.13 -21.57
C GLY A 91 17.86 1.55 -20.11
N THR A 92 16.86 2.36 -19.74
CA THR A 92 16.66 2.80 -18.35
C THR A 92 16.31 1.63 -17.44
N ILE A 93 16.97 1.52 -16.29
CA ILE A 93 16.65 0.52 -15.28
C ILE A 93 15.33 0.88 -14.58
N LEU A 94 14.42 -0.07 -14.52
CA LEU A 94 13.18 0.00 -13.76
C LEU A 94 13.38 -0.72 -12.43
N HIS A 95 13.21 -0.01 -11.32
CA HIS A 95 13.34 -0.59 -9.99
C HIS A 95 11.95 -0.93 -9.42
N PHE A 96 11.63 -2.21 -9.34
CA PHE A 96 10.40 -2.69 -8.72
C PHE A 96 10.70 -2.96 -7.24
N ARG A 97 10.43 -1.98 -6.37
CA ARG A 97 10.86 -1.98 -4.96
C ARG A 97 9.70 -1.94 -3.97
N GLY A 98 8.51 -2.36 -4.38
CA GLY A 98 7.30 -2.30 -3.58
C GLY A 98 7.45 -2.89 -2.18
N LEU A 99 7.99 -4.11 -2.07
CA LEU A 99 8.18 -4.78 -0.79
C LEU A 99 9.17 -4.03 0.11
N ARG A 100 10.29 -3.56 -0.47
CA ARG A 100 11.30 -2.79 0.27
C ARG A 100 10.77 -1.44 0.75
N ILE A 101 9.96 -0.76 -0.08
CA ILE A 101 9.31 0.50 0.30
C ILE A 101 8.37 0.26 1.48
N TYR A 102 7.54 -0.78 1.42
CA TYR A 102 6.62 -1.10 2.50
C TYR A 102 7.38 -1.40 3.80
N GLN A 103 8.37 -2.30 3.77
CA GLN A 103 9.17 -2.65 4.94
C GLN A 103 9.85 -1.43 5.55
N ALA A 104 10.55 -0.63 4.74
CA ALA A 104 11.26 0.56 5.22
C ALA A 104 10.31 1.59 5.85
N VAL A 105 9.13 1.81 5.25
CA VAL A 105 8.14 2.74 5.79
C VAL A 105 7.55 2.23 7.11
N ILE A 106 7.20 0.95 7.20
CA ILE A 106 6.67 0.37 8.44
C ILE A 106 7.73 0.42 9.55
N ASP A 107 8.99 0.07 9.26
CA ASP A 107 10.09 0.14 10.23
C ASP A 107 10.31 1.58 10.71
N GLU A 108 10.30 2.56 9.81
CA GLU A 108 10.39 3.98 10.19
C GLU A 108 9.20 4.42 11.08
N LEU A 109 7.98 3.94 10.79
CA LEU A 109 6.82 4.24 11.63
C LEU A 109 6.93 3.60 13.02
N MET A 110 7.47 2.38 13.10
CA MET A 110 7.75 1.69 14.37
C MET A 110 8.66 2.54 15.25
N GLU A 111 9.76 3.05 14.70
CA GLU A 111 10.68 3.97 15.39
C GLU A 111 10.01 5.28 15.79
N LYS A 112 9.08 5.79 14.97
CA LYS A 112 8.32 7.01 15.25
C LYS A 112 7.19 6.82 16.26
N GLY A 113 7.07 5.66 16.89
CA GLY A 113 6.15 5.40 18.00
C GLY A 113 5.02 4.42 17.69
N LEU A 114 4.92 3.89 16.47
CA LEU A 114 3.96 2.82 16.17
C LEU A 114 4.24 1.57 17.03
N ALA A 115 5.51 1.31 17.38
CA ALA A 115 5.88 0.20 18.27
C ALA A 115 5.20 0.26 19.66
N ASN A 116 4.77 1.45 20.08
CA ASN A 116 4.11 1.68 21.37
C ASN A 116 2.58 1.77 21.24
N ALA A 117 2.02 1.41 20.08
CA ALA A 117 0.59 1.49 19.84
C ALA A 117 -0.20 0.54 20.74
N THR A 118 -1.37 0.98 21.20
CA THR A 118 -2.35 0.13 21.89
C THR A 118 -3.27 -0.57 20.89
N GLN A 119 -3.50 0.08 19.75
CA GLN A 119 -4.22 -0.46 18.61
C GLN A 119 -3.71 0.15 17.31
N ALA A 120 -3.73 -0.64 16.25
CA ALA A 120 -3.30 -0.23 14.93
C ALA A 120 -4.25 -0.78 13.86
N ILE A 121 -4.56 0.04 12.86
CA ILE A 121 -5.30 -0.39 11.68
C ILE A 121 -4.48 -0.13 10.42
N LEU A 122 -4.29 -1.18 9.61
CA LEU A 122 -3.75 -1.08 8.26
C LEU A 122 -4.92 -1.04 7.27
N THR A 123 -5.00 -0.01 6.45
CA THR A 123 -6.03 0.10 5.41
C THR A 123 -5.42 0.43 4.07
N GLY A 124 -6.20 0.25 3.01
CA GLY A 124 -5.80 0.65 1.67
C GLY A 124 -6.95 0.50 0.70
N CYS A 125 -6.92 1.28 -0.38
CA CYS A 125 -7.94 1.28 -1.42
C CYS A 125 -7.38 0.76 -2.75
N SER A 126 -8.15 -0.01 -3.51
CA SER A 126 -7.75 -0.51 -4.84
C SER A 126 -6.45 -1.32 -4.77
N ALA A 127 -5.39 -0.95 -5.49
CA ALA A 127 -4.08 -1.60 -5.38
C ALA A 127 -3.50 -1.56 -3.96
N GLY A 128 -3.79 -0.51 -3.18
CA GLY A 128 -3.42 -0.44 -1.76
C GLY A 128 -4.29 -1.34 -0.87
N GLY A 129 -5.53 -1.62 -1.30
CA GLY A 129 -6.40 -2.61 -0.65
C GLY A 129 -5.85 -4.02 -0.84
N LEU A 130 -5.44 -4.37 -2.06
CA LEU A 130 -4.74 -5.65 -2.30
C LEU A 130 -3.44 -5.72 -1.49
N ALA A 131 -2.68 -4.63 -1.43
CA ALA A 131 -1.48 -4.57 -0.58
C ALA A 131 -1.81 -4.80 0.90
N THR A 132 -2.92 -4.23 1.40
CA THR A 132 -3.38 -4.45 2.77
C THR A 132 -3.73 -5.91 3.01
N PHE A 133 -4.38 -6.57 2.05
CA PHE A 133 -4.68 -8.00 2.13
C PHE A 133 -3.40 -8.84 2.22
N VAL A 134 -2.43 -8.60 1.33
CA VAL A 134 -1.18 -9.36 1.25
C VAL A 134 -0.28 -9.14 2.48
N HIS A 135 -0.25 -7.93 3.03
CA HIS A 135 0.67 -7.56 4.12
C HIS A 135 0.05 -7.59 5.51
N CYS A 136 -1.21 -7.99 5.66
CA CYS A 136 -1.91 -7.90 6.95
C CYS A 136 -1.23 -8.72 8.05
N ASP A 137 -0.85 -9.96 7.74
CA ASP A 137 -0.23 -10.87 8.70
C ASP A 137 1.17 -10.38 9.10
N ASP A 138 1.97 -9.96 8.14
CA ASP A 138 3.30 -9.38 8.37
C ASP A 138 3.23 -8.09 9.20
N PHE A 139 2.21 -7.26 8.97
CA PHE A 139 1.94 -6.07 9.77
C PHE A 139 1.58 -6.45 11.21
N SER A 140 0.65 -7.38 11.38
CA SER A 140 0.24 -7.86 12.71
C SER A 140 1.39 -8.50 13.48
N ALA A 141 2.30 -9.19 12.79
CA ALA A 141 3.47 -9.83 13.38
C ALA A 141 4.49 -8.83 13.95
N ARG A 142 4.40 -7.53 13.62
CA ARG A 142 5.26 -6.49 14.21
C ARG A 142 4.91 -6.15 15.65
N PHE A 143 3.78 -6.64 16.16
CA PHE A 143 3.28 -6.29 17.48
C PHE A 143 3.18 -7.52 18.39
N SER A 144 3.21 -7.28 19.71
CA SER A 144 2.83 -8.32 20.67
C SER A 144 1.34 -8.63 20.57
N HIS A 145 0.92 -9.85 20.95
CA HIS A 145 -0.49 -10.27 20.96
C HIS A 145 -1.44 -9.41 21.83
N LYS A 146 -0.91 -8.47 22.63
CA LYS A 146 -1.72 -7.53 23.42
C LYS A 146 -2.23 -6.34 22.63
N VAL A 147 -1.59 -6.01 21.50
CA VAL A 147 -1.99 -4.88 20.64
C VAL A 147 -3.13 -5.33 19.74
N SER A 148 -4.21 -4.55 19.70
CA SER A 148 -5.32 -4.84 18.76
C SER A 148 -4.93 -4.37 17.36
N VAL A 149 -4.59 -5.31 16.48
CA VAL A 149 -4.30 -5.04 15.08
C VAL A 149 -5.49 -5.44 14.21
N LYS A 150 -5.88 -4.57 13.28
CA LYS A 150 -6.94 -4.82 12.29
C LYS A 150 -6.47 -4.42 10.90
N CYS A 151 -7.03 -5.06 9.88
CA CYS A 151 -6.81 -4.71 8.49
C CYS A 151 -8.15 -4.45 7.80
N LEU A 152 -8.25 -3.38 7.03
CA LEU A 152 -9.44 -3.04 6.24
C LEU A 152 -9.05 -2.92 4.77
N VAL A 153 -9.56 -3.87 3.98
CA VAL A 153 -9.32 -3.98 2.54
C VAL A 153 -10.46 -3.30 1.80
N ASP A 154 -10.22 -2.08 1.30
CA ASP A 154 -11.17 -1.34 0.48
C ASP A 154 -10.88 -1.55 -1.01
N ALA A 155 -11.88 -1.99 -1.78
CA ALA A 155 -11.77 -2.25 -3.22
C ALA A 155 -10.55 -3.11 -3.66
N GLY A 156 -10.03 -3.95 -2.76
CA GLY A 156 -8.79 -4.72 -2.95
C GLY A 156 -8.97 -6.21 -3.21
N PHE A 157 -10.20 -6.73 -3.10
CA PHE A 157 -10.51 -8.12 -3.38
C PHE A 157 -10.88 -8.30 -4.86
N ILE A 158 -10.01 -8.95 -5.62
CA ILE A 158 -10.11 -9.02 -7.08
C ILE A 158 -10.38 -10.45 -7.51
N LEU A 159 -11.49 -10.63 -8.22
CA LEU A 159 -11.96 -11.95 -8.67
C LEU A 159 -11.21 -12.38 -9.93
N ASP A 160 -10.73 -13.61 -9.92
CA ASP A 160 -10.24 -14.28 -11.12
C ASP A 160 -11.39 -14.94 -11.87
N VAL A 161 -12.10 -14.12 -12.64
CA VAL A 161 -13.24 -14.52 -13.47
C VAL A 161 -13.12 -13.91 -14.87
N LYS A 162 -13.94 -14.40 -15.81
CA LYS A 162 -14.05 -13.79 -17.13
C LYS A 162 -14.81 -12.47 -17.03
N ASP A 163 -14.35 -11.45 -17.72
CA ASP A 163 -15.06 -10.19 -17.91
C ASP A 163 -16.17 -10.31 -18.98
N ILE A 164 -16.84 -9.20 -19.26
CA ILE A 164 -17.94 -9.14 -20.25
C ILE A 164 -17.51 -9.47 -21.69
N SER A 165 -16.20 -9.43 -21.98
CA SER A 165 -15.63 -9.84 -23.27
C SER A 165 -15.25 -11.32 -23.31
N GLY A 166 -15.47 -12.05 -22.21
CA GLY A 166 -15.12 -13.47 -22.07
C GLY A 166 -13.64 -13.71 -21.73
N GLN A 167 -12.87 -12.66 -21.43
CA GLN A 167 -11.44 -12.73 -21.16
C GLN A 167 -11.13 -12.71 -19.66
N ARG A 168 -10.04 -13.36 -19.23
CA ARG A 168 -9.56 -13.29 -17.84
C ARG A 168 -8.57 -12.14 -17.66
N SER A 169 -9.04 -10.91 -17.89
CA SER A 169 -8.17 -9.71 -17.95
C SER A 169 -7.33 -9.50 -16.69
N PHE A 170 -7.90 -9.69 -15.50
CA PHE A 170 -7.14 -9.58 -14.25
C PHE A 170 -6.11 -10.69 -14.05
N ARG A 171 -6.39 -11.93 -14.51
CA ARG A 171 -5.38 -13.01 -14.49
C ARG A 171 -4.20 -12.66 -15.38
N SER A 172 -4.44 -12.16 -16.59
CA SER A 172 -3.36 -11.74 -17.49
C SER A 172 -2.55 -10.58 -16.90
N LEU A 173 -3.23 -9.57 -16.34
CA LEU A 173 -2.58 -8.44 -15.68
C LEU A 173 -1.69 -8.88 -14.52
N TYR A 174 -2.23 -9.67 -13.59
CA TYR A 174 -1.46 -10.13 -12.43
C TYR A 174 -0.37 -11.14 -12.79
N GLY A 175 -0.59 -11.97 -13.81
CA GLY A 175 0.47 -12.81 -14.36
C GLY A 175 1.68 -11.99 -14.81
N GLY A 176 1.44 -10.87 -15.50
CA GLY A 176 2.49 -9.92 -15.88
C GLY A 176 3.17 -9.27 -14.67
N VAL A 177 2.39 -8.76 -13.71
CA VAL A 177 2.94 -8.13 -12.49
C VAL A 177 3.82 -9.11 -11.72
N VAL A 178 3.35 -10.33 -11.47
CA VAL A 178 4.10 -11.35 -10.72
C VAL A 178 5.37 -11.74 -11.45
N HIS A 179 5.28 -12.02 -12.75
CA HIS A 179 6.44 -12.45 -13.54
C HIS A 179 7.51 -11.36 -13.65
N LEU A 180 7.10 -10.09 -13.81
CA LEU A 180 8.01 -8.97 -14.00
C LEU A 180 8.61 -8.47 -12.68
N GLN A 181 7.83 -8.44 -11.59
CA GLN A 181 8.16 -7.66 -10.39
C GLN A 181 8.40 -8.50 -9.13
N VAL A 182 7.89 -9.73 -9.06
CA VAL A 182 7.87 -10.56 -7.83
C VAL A 182 8.82 -11.75 -7.96
N SER A 183 10.00 -11.51 -8.55
CA SER A 183 10.91 -12.53 -9.11
C SER A 183 11.57 -13.50 -8.10
N HIS A 184 11.15 -13.50 -6.84
CA HIS A 184 11.45 -14.57 -5.90
C HIS A 184 10.15 -15.15 -5.35
N TRP A 185 9.92 -16.42 -5.68
CA TRP A 185 8.94 -17.30 -5.06
C TRP A 185 9.31 -17.55 -3.59
N THR A 186 9.40 -16.50 -2.77
CA THR A 186 9.13 -16.62 -1.35
C THR A 186 7.64 -16.92 -1.28
N CYS A 187 7.34 -18.21 -1.23
CA CYS A 187 6.03 -18.84 -1.09
C CYS A 187 4.99 -17.85 -0.51
N LEU A 188 4.23 -17.18 -1.39
CA LEU A 188 2.93 -16.61 -1.03
C LEU A 188 2.07 -17.82 -0.69
N LYS A 189 2.06 -18.19 0.60
CA LYS A 189 1.04 -19.08 1.13
C LYS A 189 -0.26 -18.28 1.11
N LEU A 190 -0.98 -18.40 0.00
CA LEU A 190 -2.42 -18.19 -0.04
C LEU A 190 -3.12 -19.38 0.62
#